data_AF-C5KK21-F1
#
_entry.id   AF-C5KK21-F1
#
_cell.length_a   1.000
_cell.length_b   1.000
_cell.length_c   1.000
_cell.angle_alpha   90.00
_cell.angle_beta   90.00
_cell.angle_gamma   90.00
#
_symmetry.space_group_name_H-M   'P 1'
#
loop_
_entity.id
_entity.type
_entity.pdbx_description
1 polymer ?
#
loop_
_entity_poly.entity_id
_entity_poly.type
_entity_poly.pdbx_seq_one_letter_code
_entity_poly.pdbx_strand_id
1 'polypeptide(L)'
;MLQVGVRHDSSANGEIDKTITSDGERALSLLSCRYVSDVVLQAPEHPSADFFRAFNVSAVVVISNHPDFDPDESKFENAKGQADIVRLSLPKDSVTTEELCQRVLMKRDAFEARNSKKVDPGVRVVTSNAQLRA
;
A
#
# COMPACT_ATOMS: atom_id res chain seq x y z
N MET A 1 -21.58 5.97 4.08
CA MET A 1 -20.92 5.14 3.05
C MET A 1 -19.46 5.53 3.03
N LEU A 2 -18.52 4.58 3.01
CA LEU A 2 -17.08 4.88 2.97
C LEU A 2 -16.55 4.60 1.57
N GLN A 3 -16.12 5.64 0.88
CA GLN A 3 -15.44 5.55 -0.41
C GLN A 3 -13.94 5.69 -0.18
N VAL A 4 -13.14 4.86 -0.83
CA VAL A 4 -11.67 4.88 -0.69
C VAL A 4 -11.03 5.14 -2.05
N GLY A 5 -10.17 6.14 -2.14
CA GLY A 5 -9.39 6.44 -3.35
C GLY A 5 -8.10 5.62 -3.41
N VAL A 6 -7.82 4.98 -4.56
CA VAL A 6 -6.56 4.29 -4.83
C VAL A 6 -5.74 5.15 -5.79
N ARG A 7 -4.57 5.60 -5.34
CA ARG A 7 -3.62 6.35 -6.18
C ARG A 7 -3.03 5.45 -7.25
N HIS A 8 -2.83 5.99 -8.46
CA HIS A 8 -2.18 5.29 -9.56
C HIS A 8 -0.67 5.15 -9.33
N ASP A 9 -0.18 3.94 -9.52
CA ASP A 9 1.24 3.57 -9.48
C ASP A 9 1.96 4.02 -10.76
N SER A 10 2.05 5.33 -11.01
CA SER A 10 2.84 5.85 -12.13
C SER A 10 4.28 6.14 -11.70
N SER A 11 5.23 5.38 -12.24
CA SER A 11 6.68 5.61 -12.14
C SER A 11 7.16 6.92 -12.82
N ALA A 12 6.22 7.75 -13.32
CA ALA A 12 6.47 8.93 -14.14
C ALA A 12 7.26 10.05 -13.42
N ASN A 13 7.26 10.08 -12.08
CA ASN A 13 7.98 11.11 -11.31
C ASN A 13 9.37 10.67 -10.80
N GLY A 14 9.88 9.51 -11.23
CA GLY A 14 11.23 9.05 -10.86
C GLY A 14 11.38 8.63 -9.40
N GLU A 15 10.31 8.69 -8.61
CA GLU A 15 10.22 8.07 -7.30
C GLU A 15 9.90 6.58 -7.53
N ILE A 16 10.79 5.69 -7.07
CA ILE A 16 10.55 4.25 -7.15
C ILE A 16 9.26 3.98 -6.40
N ASP A 17 8.26 3.51 -7.13
CA ASP A 17 7.02 3.06 -6.54
C ASP A 17 7.34 2.01 -5.47
N LYS A 18 6.97 2.33 -4.22
CA LYS A 18 7.24 1.50 -3.04
C LYS A 18 6.21 0.39 -2.88
N THR A 19 5.19 0.34 -3.73
CA THR A 19 4.13 -0.66 -3.62
C THR A 19 4.57 -1.98 -4.27
N ILE A 20 4.20 -3.09 -3.62
CA ILE A 20 4.48 -4.45 -4.11
C ILE A 20 3.34 -4.95 -5.01
N THR A 21 2.15 -4.37 -4.85
CA THR A 21 0.89 -4.80 -5.46
C THR A 21 0.38 -3.74 -6.42
N SER A 22 -0.15 -4.18 -7.56
CA SER A 22 -0.78 -3.30 -8.55
C SER A 22 -2.02 -2.56 -8.02
N ASP A 23 -2.38 -1.45 -8.68
CA ASP A 23 -3.65 -0.73 -8.48
C ASP A 23 -4.87 -1.67 -8.35
N GLY A 24 -4.97 -2.66 -9.24
CA GLY A 24 -6.09 -3.60 -9.29
C GLY A 24 -6.13 -4.53 -8.07
N GLU A 25 -4.98 -5.06 -7.65
CA GLU A 25 -4.88 -5.90 -6.45
C GLU A 25 -5.22 -5.11 -5.18
N ARG A 26 -4.76 -3.85 -5.10
CA ARG A 26 -5.10 -2.96 -3.99
C ARG A 26 -6.59 -2.64 -3.94
N ALA A 27 -7.20 -2.36 -5.09
CA ALA A 27 -8.63 -2.09 -5.18
C ALA A 27 -9.48 -3.31 -4.79
N LEU A 28 -9.14 -4.51 -5.26
CA LEU A 28 -9.83 -5.74 -4.87
C LEU A 28 -9.66 -6.03 -3.37
N SER A 29 -8.48 -5.78 -2.82
CA SER A 29 -8.21 -5.91 -1.37
C SER A 29 -9.09 -4.96 -0.55
N LEU A 30 -9.24 -3.71 -0.99
CA LEU A 30 -10.12 -2.72 -0.34
C LEU A 30 -11.59 -3.10 -0.46
N LEU A 31 -12.05 -3.58 -1.62
CA LEU A 31 -13.44 -4.05 -1.79
C LEU A 31 -13.77 -5.27 -0.92
N SER A 32 -12.76 -6.04 -0.50
CA SER A 32 -12.94 -7.13 0.46
C SER A 32 -13.10 -6.65 1.92
N CYS A 33 -12.79 -5.38 2.20
CA CYS A 33 -12.88 -4.82 3.54
C CYS A 33 -14.34 -4.51 3.93
N ARG A 34 -14.78 -5.05 5.09
CA ARG A 34 -16.16 -4.96 5.59
C ARG A 34 -16.78 -3.56 5.57
N TYR A 35 -15.99 -2.53 5.80
CA TYR A 35 -16.48 -1.16 5.94
C TYR A 35 -16.39 -0.33 4.65
N VAL A 36 -15.62 -0.81 3.66
CA VAL A 36 -15.47 -0.12 2.38
C VAL A 36 -16.71 -0.38 1.54
N SER A 37 -17.31 0.68 1.04
CA SER A 37 -18.53 0.59 0.23
C SER A 37 -18.23 0.68 -1.26
N ASP A 38 -17.22 1.48 -1.64
CA ASP A 38 -16.83 1.71 -3.02
C ASP A 38 -15.37 2.15 -3.10
N VAL A 39 -14.74 1.95 -4.26
CA VAL A 39 -13.34 2.27 -4.51
C VAL A 39 -13.20 3.13 -5.76
N VAL A 40 -12.55 4.29 -5.62
CA VAL A 40 -12.25 5.20 -6.72
C VAL A 40 -10.83 4.93 -7.20
N LEU A 41 -10.70 4.29 -8.37
CA LEU A 41 -9.40 4.05 -9.00
C LEU A 41 -8.79 5.35 -9.53
N GLN A 42 -7.47 5.39 -9.54
CA GLN A 42 -6.68 6.53 -10.03
C GLN A 42 -7.07 7.85 -9.33
N ALA A 43 -7.30 7.79 -8.03
CA ALA A 43 -7.62 8.96 -7.23
C ALA A 43 -6.44 9.96 -7.29
N PRO A 44 -6.71 11.24 -7.58
CA PRO A 44 -5.66 12.25 -7.71
C PRO A 44 -5.02 12.56 -6.35
N GLU A 45 -3.74 12.94 -6.38
CA GLU A 45 -3.02 13.40 -5.18
C GLU A 45 -3.59 14.70 -4.62
N HIS A 46 -3.95 15.63 -5.50
CA HIS A 46 -4.62 16.88 -5.17
C HIS A 46 -6.01 16.89 -5.81
N PRO A 47 -7.05 16.40 -5.12
CA PRO A 47 -8.39 16.37 -5.68
C PRO A 47 -8.92 17.79 -5.94
N SER A 48 -9.63 17.96 -7.06
CA SER A 48 -10.26 19.22 -7.42
C SER A 48 -11.61 19.39 -6.72
N ALA A 49 -12.13 20.62 -6.69
CA ALA A 49 -13.49 20.90 -6.21
C ALA A 49 -14.55 20.07 -6.95
N ASP A 50 -14.37 19.85 -8.25
CA ASP A 50 -15.31 19.04 -9.04
C ASP A 50 -15.20 17.55 -8.75
N PHE A 51 -14.02 17.06 -8.33
CA PHE A 51 -13.89 15.69 -7.83
C PHE A 51 -14.76 15.49 -6.57
N PHE A 52 -14.65 16.38 -5.59
CA PHE A 52 -15.47 16.27 -4.37
C PHE A 52 -16.97 16.34 -4.67
N ARG A 53 -17.36 17.21 -5.61
CA ARG A 53 -18.76 17.32 -6.06
C ARG A 53 -19.24 16.07 -6.80
N ALA A 54 -18.44 15.54 -7.73
CA ALA A 54 -18.80 14.38 -8.55
C ALA A 54 -18.99 13.12 -7.69
N PHE A 55 -18.17 12.94 -6.66
CA PHE A 55 -18.27 11.83 -5.72
C PHE A 55 -19.16 12.13 -4.50
N ASN A 56 -19.73 13.34 -4.42
CA ASN A 56 -20.58 13.80 -3.32
C ASN A 56 -19.94 13.57 -1.93
N VAL A 57 -18.67 13.97 -1.82
CA VAL A 57 -17.86 13.81 -0.61
C VAL A 57 -18.29 14.83 0.44
N SER A 58 -18.74 14.35 1.60
CA SER A 58 -19.11 15.21 2.73
C SER A 58 -18.01 15.34 3.78
N ALA A 59 -17.08 14.39 3.83
CA ALA A 59 -15.95 14.42 4.76
C ALA A 59 -14.73 13.70 4.17
N VAL A 60 -13.54 14.23 4.47
CA VAL A 60 -12.25 13.63 4.15
C VAL A 60 -11.59 13.22 5.46
N VAL A 61 -11.17 11.96 5.55
CA VAL A 61 -10.50 11.43 6.75
C VAL A 61 -8.99 11.43 6.53
N VAL A 62 -8.25 12.06 7.44
CA VAL A 62 -6.78 12.11 7.42
C VAL A 62 -6.23 11.44 8.67
N ILE A 63 -5.31 10.50 8.48
CA ILE A 63 -4.69 9.75 9.58
C ILE A 63 -3.36 10.42 9.92
N SER A 64 -3.23 10.89 11.16
CA SER A 64 -2.11 11.75 11.56
C SER A 64 -0.94 11.02 12.23
N ASN A 65 -1.14 9.79 12.69
CA ASN A 65 -0.22 9.09 13.60
C ASN A 65 0.27 7.74 13.09
N HIS A 66 0.25 7.49 11.78
CA HIS A 66 0.63 6.22 11.21
C HIS A 66 1.47 6.42 9.94
N PRO A 67 2.64 5.76 9.82
CA PRO A 67 3.63 6.07 8.78
C PRO A 67 3.19 5.69 7.37
N ASP A 68 2.25 4.75 7.23
CA ASP A 68 1.69 4.37 5.92
C ASP A 68 0.72 5.43 5.35
N PHE A 69 0.34 6.44 6.14
CA PHE A 69 -0.56 7.50 5.72
C PHE A 69 0.18 8.84 5.66
N ASP A 70 -0.23 9.66 4.70
CA ASP A 70 0.26 11.02 4.58
C ASP A 70 -0.56 11.96 5.47
N PRO A 71 0.05 12.59 6.50
CA PRO A 71 -0.66 13.51 7.38
C PRO A 71 -0.88 14.90 6.76
N ASP A 72 -0.35 15.17 5.56
CA ASP A 72 -0.45 16.47 4.91
C ASP A 72 -1.87 16.75 4.38
N GLU A 73 -2.57 17.65 5.07
CA GLU A 73 -3.90 18.09 4.71
C GLU A 73 -3.95 19.15 3.62
N SER A 74 -2.81 19.77 3.26
CA SER A 74 -2.76 20.81 2.22
C SER A 74 -3.26 20.28 0.87
N LYS A 75 -3.16 18.97 0.66
CA LYS A 75 -3.66 18.25 -0.52
C LYS A 75 -5.18 18.35 -0.69
N PHE A 76 -5.90 18.57 0.41
CA PHE A 76 -7.35 18.68 0.46
C PHE A 76 -7.85 20.12 0.61
N GLU A 77 -7.03 21.13 0.29
CA GLU A 77 -7.46 22.53 0.37
C GLU A 77 -8.72 22.83 -0.46
N ASN A 78 -8.87 22.19 -1.63
CA ASN A 78 -10.04 22.33 -2.48
C ASN A 78 -11.33 21.73 -1.87
N ALA A 79 -11.22 20.96 -0.79
CA ALA A 79 -12.36 20.44 -0.04
C ALA A 79 -12.97 21.49 0.89
N LYS A 80 -12.24 22.57 1.22
CA LYS A 80 -12.69 23.60 2.18
C LYS A 80 -14.02 24.21 1.70
N GLY A 81 -15.03 24.14 2.55
CA GLY A 81 -16.38 24.62 2.27
C GLY A 81 -17.27 23.65 1.47
N GLN A 82 -16.76 22.48 1.08
CA GLN A 82 -17.54 21.41 0.45
C GLN A 82 -17.59 20.13 1.30
N ALA A 83 -16.48 19.80 1.97
CA ALA A 83 -16.37 18.63 2.84
C ALA A 83 -15.60 18.98 4.12
N ASP A 84 -15.97 18.31 5.21
CA ASP A 84 -15.28 18.44 6.49
C ASP A 84 -13.97 17.64 6.47
N ILE A 85 -12.89 18.24 6.98
CA ILE A 85 -11.62 17.52 7.17
C ILE A 85 -11.60 16.95 8.58
N VAL A 86 -11.61 15.62 8.67
CA VAL A 86 -11.65 14.88 9.94
C VAL A 86 -10.31 14.21 10.17
N ARG A 87 -9.62 14.62 11.24
CA ARG A 87 -8.41 13.95 11.69
C ARG A 87 -8.75 12.73 12.52
N LEU A 88 -8.15 11.60 12.18
CA LEU A 88 -8.29 10.36 12.91
C LEU A 88 -6.93 9.87 13.40
N SER A 89 -6.90 9.31 14.60
CA SER A 89 -5.71 8.66 15.15
C SER A 89 -5.98 7.18 15.32
N LEU A 90 -5.06 6.36 14.80
CA LEU A 90 -5.11 4.91 14.91
C LEU A 90 -4.57 4.44 16.28
N PRO A 91 -4.98 3.25 16.76
CA PRO A 91 -4.38 2.62 17.93
C PRO A 91 -2.86 2.48 17.78
N LYS A 92 -2.12 2.57 18.89
CA LYS A 92 -0.64 2.48 18.89
C LYS A 92 -0.11 1.15 18.36
N ASP A 93 -0.91 0.10 18.47
CA ASP A 93 -0.53 -1.28 18.11
C ASP A 93 -0.88 -1.61 16.64
N SER A 94 -1.16 -0.58 15.83
CA SER A 94 -1.46 -0.74 14.42
C SER A 94 -0.21 -1.20 13.66
N VAL A 95 -0.36 -2.26 12.88
CA VAL A 95 0.71 -2.83 12.06
C VAL A 95 0.97 -1.95 10.85
N THR A 96 2.24 -1.73 10.52
CA THR A 96 2.66 -0.94 9.36
C THR A 96 3.14 -1.84 8.22
N THR A 97 3.10 -1.33 6.99
CA THR A 97 3.64 -2.04 5.82
C THR A 97 5.13 -2.34 5.95
N GLU A 98 5.91 -1.39 6.47
CA GLU A 98 7.35 -1.56 6.72
C GLU A 98 7.62 -2.69 7.73
N GLU A 99 6.83 -2.78 8.80
CA GLU A 99 6.97 -3.87 9.78
C GLU A 99 6.70 -5.24 9.13
N LEU A 100 5.70 -5.33 8.27
CA LEU A 100 5.41 -6.55 7.51
C LEU A 100 6.57 -6.92 6.57
N CYS A 101 7.11 -5.96 5.84
CA CYS A 101 8.29 -6.15 4.99
C CYS A 101 9.48 -6.67 5.81
N GLN A 102 9.77 -6.04 6.95
CA GLN A 102 10.86 -6.44 7.83
C GLN A 102 10.66 -7.87 8.37
N ARG A 103 9.43 -8.23 8.78
CA ARG A 103 9.10 -9.59 9.24
C ARG A 103 9.36 -10.64 8.16
N VAL A 104 9.07 -10.35 6.89
CA VAL A 104 9.35 -11.25 5.76
C VAL A 104 10.85 -11.41 5.54
N LEU A 105 11.59 -10.30 5.50
CA LEU A 105 13.05 -10.31 5.31
C LEU A 105 13.77 -11.07 6.43
N MET A 106 13.41 -10.83 7.69
CA MET A 106 13.98 -11.56 8.83
C MET A 106 13.74 -13.08 8.73
N LYS A 107 12.54 -13.49 8.28
CA LYS A 107 12.24 -14.92 8.09
C LYS A 107 13.04 -15.53 6.94
N ARG A 108 13.22 -14.79 5.84
CA ARG A 108 14.08 -15.19 4.71
C ARG A 108 15.52 -15.39 5.18
N ASP A 109 16.11 -14.41 5.84
CA ASP A 109 17.51 -14.46 6.27
C ASP A 109 17.75 -15.61 7.26
N ALA A 110 16.82 -15.82 8.20
CA ALA A 110 16.86 -16.94 9.12
C ALA A 110 16.74 -18.30 8.39
N PHE A 111 15.94 -18.38 7.32
CA PHE A 111 15.82 -19.57 6.50
C PHE A 111 17.13 -19.86 5.75
N GLU A 112 17.71 -18.85 5.09
CA GLU A 112 18.96 -18.97 4.33
C GLU A 112 20.13 -19.38 5.23
N ALA A 113 20.26 -18.79 6.42
CA ALA A 113 21.31 -19.13 7.39
C ALA A 113 21.20 -20.56 7.94
N ARG A 114 19.99 -21.13 8.01
CA ARG A 114 19.80 -22.55 8.39
C ARG A 114 20.08 -23.49 7.23
N ASN A 115 19.74 -23.09 6.00
CA ASN A 115 19.87 -23.95 4.83
C ASN A 115 21.32 -24.02 4.33
N SER A 116 22.10 -22.93 4.45
CA SER A 116 23.52 -22.91 4.09
C SER A 116 24.34 -23.96 4.85
N LYS A 117 23.91 -24.32 6.07
CA LYS A 117 24.54 -25.36 6.91
C LYS A 117 24.13 -26.79 6.53
N LYS A 118 23.09 -26.96 5.72
CA LYS A 118 22.50 -28.24 5.33
C LYS A 118 22.87 -28.66 3.90
N VAL A 119 23.68 -27.86 3.21
CA VAL A 119 24.14 -28.19 1.85
C VAL A 119 25.09 -29.38 1.94
N ASP A 120 24.57 -30.56 1.60
CA ASP A 120 25.36 -31.77 1.40
C ASP A 120 26.19 -31.60 0.12
N PRO A 121 27.54 -31.75 0.15
CA PRO A 121 28.39 -31.57 -1.04
C PRO A 121 28.01 -32.46 -2.23
N GLY A 122 27.21 -33.52 -2.03
CA GLY A 122 26.69 -34.37 -3.12
C GLY A 122 25.44 -33.86 -3.83
N VAL A 123 24.73 -32.85 -3.29
CA VAL A 123 23.47 -32.35 -3.86
C VAL A 123 23.74 -31.13 -4.73
N ARG A 124 23.64 -31.28 -6.05
CA ARG A 124 23.76 -30.16 -7.00
C ARG A 124 22.61 -29.17 -6.78
N VAL A 125 22.94 -27.97 -6.30
CA VAL A 125 22.02 -26.84 -6.28
C VAL A 125 21.80 -26.38 -7.72
N VAL A 126 20.67 -26.73 -8.31
CA VAL A 126 20.27 -26.27 -9.63
C VAL A 126 19.77 -24.83 -9.48
N THR A 127 20.59 -23.89 -9.94
CA THR A 127 20.30 -22.46 -9.93
C THR A 127 19.63 -21.98 -11.22
N SER A 128 19.62 -22.80 -12.27
CA SER A 128 18.88 -22.51 -13.50
C SER A 128 18.42 -23.78 -14.23
N ASN A 129 17.29 -23.69 -14.93
CA ASN A 129 16.71 -24.80 -15.69
C ASN A 129 17.62 -25.31 -16.84
N ALA A 130 18.63 -24.53 -17.24
CA ALA A 130 19.63 -24.96 -18.23
C ALA A 130 20.51 -26.12 -17.73
N GLN A 131 20.69 -26.26 -16.41
CA GLN A 131 21.56 -27.27 -15.78
C GLN A 131 20.90 -28.67 -15.67
N LEU A 132 19.63 -28.80 -16.08
CA LEU A 132 18.87 -30.06 -16.04
C LEU A 132 18.84 -30.83 -17.37
N ARG A 133 19.47 -30.30 -18.43
CA ARG A 133 19.41 -30.85 -19.79
C ARG A 133 20.69 -31.55 -20.26
N ALA A 134 21.30 -32.37 -19.41
CA ALA A 134 22.41 -33.26 -19.79
C ALA A 134 21.92 -34.70 -19.91
#